data_AF-A0A1W9N0Y9-F1
#
_entry.id   AF-A0A1W9N0Y9-F1
#
_cell.length_a   1.000
_cell.length_b   1.000
_cell.length_c   1.000
_cell.angle_alpha   90.00
_cell.angle_beta   90.00
_cell.angle_gamma   90.00
#
_symmetry.space_group_name_H-M   'P 1'
#
loop_
_entity.id
_entity.type
_entity.pdbx_description
1 polymer ?
#
loop_
_entity_poly.entity_id
_entity_poly.type
_entity_poly.pdbx_seq_one_letter_code
_entity_poly.pdbx_strand_id
1 'polypeptide(L)'
;MKMFRMLSVVLLAFTLVSCAAIKQKLEGLGTSGTTFNLVMDKGKSGLETKEKVYKVVKSMVGPSNTVIVYDASGSMHYETPVGDDSAKKSQKRYELAYQGLTKVAEIFDQNDKVWLLVFGTKVPYELSEGRSLKDINFEKAFRTHSDIVQVYGEKDAGYNREKFMSAIRFLKSGKAYIGDTPIGYSVVKATALLESKPNAKIVLITDGQETSPVLAKAIAGKKSQEKKLKAKYPDYNDILISASDALERAVQKKIHFTPILCGLKSITKNRTTTDKEVAETRAFYENLAHETGSAALEASSSEGLASAVMDAEAASLTYEIFKGDLPEQKIAEGKAGVPLNLDPGTYRLVVNTVPRIETEITVKEHTANVYVLKSAEGGAMKVVPSE
;
A
#
# COMPACT_ATOMS: atom_id res chain seq x y z
N MET A 1 -17.47 -57.26 -25.66
CA MET A 1 -18.03 -55.97 -25.24
C MET A 1 -17.20 -54.85 -25.84
N LYS A 2 -17.80 -54.08 -26.75
CA LYS A 2 -17.23 -52.90 -27.43
C LYS A 2 -17.90 -51.63 -26.87
N MET A 3 -17.14 -50.51 -26.92
CA MET A 3 -17.56 -49.09 -26.84
C MET A 3 -18.10 -48.60 -25.48
N PHE A 4 -17.64 -47.46 -24.90
CA PHE A 4 -17.61 -46.11 -25.49
C PHE A 4 -16.43 -45.23 -24.98
N ARG A 5 -15.90 -44.41 -25.90
CA ARG A 5 -15.04 -43.23 -25.69
C ARG A 5 -15.93 -41.96 -25.51
N MET A 6 -15.28 -40.85 -25.11
CA MET A 6 -15.78 -39.45 -24.97
C MET A 6 -16.44 -39.15 -23.60
N LEU A 7 -16.19 -38.04 -22.92
CA LEU A 7 -15.77 -36.71 -23.38
C LEU A 7 -15.05 -35.94 -22.25
N SER A 8 -14.03 -35.18 -22.63
CA SER A 8 -13.37 -34.11 -21.87
C SER A 8 -14.34 -32.96 -21.55
N VAL A 9 -13.85 -31.96 -20.79
CA VAL A 9 -14.41 -30.61 -20.54
C VAL A 9 -15.24 -30.46 -19.26
N VAL A 10 -14.59 -30.45 -18.07
CA VAL A 10 -14.90 -29.52 -16.96
C VAL A 10 -13.65 -29.42 -16.06
N LEU A 11 -12.56 -28.81 -16.53
CA LEU A 11 -11.45 -28.44 -15.63
C LEU A 11 -10.61 -27.29 -16.21
N LEU A 12 -11.27 -26.21 -16.64
CA LEU A 12 -10.59 -25.00 -17.11
C LEU A 12 -11.51 -23.79 -16.96
N ALA A 13 -11.82 -23.42 -15.71
CA ALA A 13 -12.62 -22.23 -15.41
C ALA A 13 -12.21 -21.47 -14.14
N PHE A 14 -11.06 -21.80 -13.51
CA PHE A 14 -10.71 -21.24 -12.20
C PHE A 14 -9.42 -20.39 -12.12
N THR A 15 -8.88 -19.93 -13.25
CA THR A 15 -7.65 -19.09 -13.26
C THR A 15 -7.84 -17.66 -13.78
N LEU A 16 -9.08 -17.20 -13.99
CA LEU A 16 -9.35 -15.88 -14.60
C LEU A 16 -9.79 -14.77 -13.62
N VAL A 17 -9.97 -15.06 -12.33
CA VAL A 17 -10.58 -14.10 -11.39
C VAL A 17 -9.64 -12.92 -11.03
N SER A 18 -8.33 -13.08 -11.15
CA SER A 18 -7.36 -12.03 -10.75
C SER A 18 -6.81 -11.18 -11.91
N CYS A 19 -6.84 -11.66 -13.16
CA CYS A 19 -6.67 -10.77 -14.33
C CYS A 19 -7.92 -9.92 -14.56
N ALA A 20 -9.11 -10.44 -14.25
CA ALA A 20 -10.37 -9.69 -14.34
C ALA A 20 -10.39 -8.49 -13.39
N ALA A 21 -9.78 -8.56 -12.20
CA ALA A 21 -9.73 -7.44 -11.27
C ALA A 21 -8.86 -6.27 -11.79
N ILE A 22 -7.77 -6.54 -12.51
CA ILE A 22 -6.93 -5.50 -13.15
C ILE A 22 -7.58 -5.00 -14.44
N LYS A 23 -8.23 -5.89 -15.19
CA LYS A 23 -8.96 -5.54 -16.42
C LYS A 23 -10.20 -4.68 -16.11
N GLN A 24 -10.97 -5.00 -15.07
CA GLN A 24 -12.03 -4.13 -14.52
C GLN A 24 -11.47 -2.81 -13.97
N LYS A 25 -10.26 -2.83 -13.39
CA LYS A 25 -9.57 -1.60 -12.91
C LYS A 25 -9.16 -0.66 -14.05
N LEU A 26 -9.02 -1.17 -15.28
CA LEU A 26 -8.76 -0.39 -16.49
C LEU A 26 -10.05 0.02 -17.21
N GLU A 27 -11.09 -0.82 -17.19
CA GLU A 27 -12.40 -0.53 -17.79
C GLU A 27 -13.22 0.53 -17.00
N GLY A 28 -12.91 0.75 -15.71
CA GLY A 28 -13.54 1.76 -14.87
C GLY A 28 -12.98 3.19 -15.00
N LEU A 29 -11.84 3.37 -15.69
CA LEU A 29 -11.28 4.69 -16.01
C LEU A 29 -11.97 5.22 -17.27
N GLY A 30 -13.10 5.90 -17.08
CA GLY A 30 -13.95 6.49 -18.13
C GLY A 30 -13.31 7.63 -18.92
N THR A 31 -12.17 7.38 -19.54
CA THR A 31 -11.55 8.23 -20.56
C THR A 31 -11.03 7.33 -21.66
N SER A 32 -11.45 7.57 -22.90
CA SER A 32 -11.12 6.86 -24.13
C SER A 32 -9.63 6.93 -24.54
N GLY A 33 -8.72 7.03 -23.59
CA GLY A 33 -7.27 7.11 -23.80
C GLY A 33 -6.63 5.75 -23.97
N THR A 34 -5.64 5.67 -24.86
CA THR A 34 -4.77 4.51 -24.97
C THR A 34 -3.82 4.50 -23.77
N THR A 35 -3.85 3.43 -22.96
CA THR A 35 -3.05 3.32 -21.73
C THR A 35 -1.93 2.29 -21.88
N PHE A 36 -0.77 2.62 -21.33
CA PHE A 36 0.39 1.75 -21.15
C PHE A 36 0.57 1.43 -19.66
N ASN A 37 0.89 0.18 -19.33
CA ASN A 37 1.22 -0.20 -17.95
C ASN A 37 2.31 -1.27 -17.95
N LEU A 38 3.42 -1.02 -17.25
CA LEU A 38 4.42 -2.04 -16.92
C LEU A 38 4.04 -2.65 -15.58
N VAL A 39 3.81 -3.96 -15.49
CA VAL A 39 3.51 -4.66 -14.23
C VAL A 39 4.57 -5.71 -13.93
N MET A 40 4.71 -6.06 -12.66
CA MET A 40 5.52 -7.20 -12.27
C MET A 40 4.80 -8.51 -12.56
N ASP A 41 5.54 -9.54 -12.97
CA ASP A 41 4.97 -10.88 -13.00
C ASP A 41 4.56 -11.29 -11.59
N LYS A 42 3.25 -11.51 -11.41
CA LYS A 42 2.72 -12.00 -10.13
C LYS A 42 2.98 -13.49 -9.95
N GLY A 43 3.46 -14.17 -11.00
CA GLY A 43 3.59 -15.62 -11.06
C GLY A 43 2.21 -16.30 -11.05
N LYS A 44 2.12 -17.50 -11.60
CA LYS A 44 0.92 -18.36 -11.44
C LYS A 44 0.90 -19.06 -10.07
N SER A 45 1.86 -18.80 -9.17
CA SER A 45 2.29 -19.76 -8.15
C SER A 45 2.73 -19.11 -6.83
N GLY A 46 1.80 -18.86 -5.90
CA GLY A 46 2.08 -18.71 -4.45
C GLY A 46 3.06 -17.60 -4.03
N LEU A 47 3.23 -17.43 -2.71
CA LEU A 47 4.10 -16.40 -2.13
C LEU A 47 5.59 -16.60 -2.49
N GLU A 48 6.04 -17.84 -2.61
CA GLU A 48 7.45 -18.17 -2.90
C GLU A 48 7.93 -17.69 -4.27
N THR A 49 7.09 -17.82 -5.32
CA THR A 49 7.49 -17.35 -6.65
C THR A 49 7.57 -15.84 -6.68
N LYS A 50 6.64 -15.18 -6.00
CA LYS A 50 6.65 -13.72 -5.86
C LYS A 50 7.88 -13.23 -5.10
N GLU A 51 8.28 -13.94 -4.04
CA GLU A 51 9.49 -13.64 -3.30
C GLU A 51 10.75 -13.75 -4.17
N LYS A 52 10.82 -14.76 -5.05
CA LYS A 52 11.93 -14.89 -6.02
C LYS A 52 11.97 -13.70 -6.98
N VAL A 53 10.84 -13.35 -7.59
CA VAL A 53 10.74 -12.19 -8.50
C VAL A 53 11.11 -10.89 -7.77
N TYR A 54 10.60 -10.72 -6.55
CA TYR A 54 10.91 -9.58 -5.69
C TYR A 54 12.42 -9.46 -5.42
N LYS A 55 13.09 -10.55 -5.03
CA LYS A 55 14.54 -10.56 -4.77
C LYS A 55 15.35 -10.17 -6.01
N VAL A 56 14.92 -10.58 -7.20
CA VAL A 56 15.55 -10.19 -8.47
C VAL A 56 15.35 -8.70 -8.76
N VAL A 57 14.15 -8.15 -8.56
CA VAL A 57 13.93 -6.70 -8.71
C VAL A 57 14.78 -5.91 -7.72
N LYS A 58 14.83 -6.37 -6.47
CA LYS A 58 15.56 -5.69 -5.42
C LYS A 58 17.07 -5.63 -5.69
N SER A 59 17.66 -6.71 -6.18
CA SER A 59 19.08 -6.70 -6.56
C SER A 59 19.39 -5.71 -7.70
N MET A 60 18.38 -5.35 -8.50
CA MET A 60 18.51 -4.39 -9.60
C MET A 60 18.23 -2.94 -9.19
N VAL A 61 17.37 -2.70 -8.21
CA VAL A 61 16.98 -1.34 -7.75
C VAL A 61 17.88 -0.86 -6.61
N GLY A 62 18.54 -1.78 -5.90
CA GLY A 62 19.39 -1.51 -4.74
C GLY A 62 18.59 -1.39 -3.44
N PRO A 63 19.26 -1.01 -2.34
CA PRO A 63 18.64 -0.94 -1.02
C PRO A 63 17.45 0.04 -0.98
N SER A 64 16.41 -0.32 -0.22
CA SER A 64 15.25 0.56 -0.02
C SER A 64 15.31 1.34 1.29
N ASN A 65 14.68 2.51 1.29
CA ASN A 65 14.43 3.31 2.49
C ASN A 65 12.92 3.31 2.73
N THR A 66 12.45 2.45 3.64
CA THR A 66 11.02 2.17 3.81
C THR A 66 10.56 2.51 5.21
N VAL A 67 9.58 3.39 5.34
CA VAL A 67 8.83 3.57 6.58
C VAL A 67 7.53 2.79 6.46
N ILE A 68 7.37 1.75 7.27
CA ILE A 68 6.08 1.10 7.46
C ILE A 68 5.31 1.91 8.50
N VAL A 69 4.11 2.35 8.13
CA VAL A 69 3.16 2.98 9.05
C VAL A 69 2.07 1.95 9.34
N TYR A 70 1.97 1.51 10.58
CA TYR A 70 1.02 0.50 11.02
C TYR A 70 -0.12 1.14 11.82
N ASP A 71 -1.33 0.89 11.36
CA ASP A 71 -2.56 1.22 12.05
C ASP A 71 -2.83 0.25 13.21
N ALA A 72 -2.79 0.79 14.42
CA ALA A 72 -3.24 0.10 15.63
C ALA A 72 -4.42 0.86 16.25
N SER A 73 -5.38 1.29 15.42
CA SER A 73 -6.63 1.92 15.86
C SER A 73 -7.61 0.90 16.44
N GLY A 74 -8.72 1.39 16.99
CA GLY A 74 -9.75 0.54 17.58
C GLY A 74 -10.38 -0.46 16.60
N SER A 75 -10.53 -0.10 15.32
CA SER A 75 -11.14 -0.95 14.28
C SER A 75 -10.34 -2.23 14.01
N MET A 76 -9.05 -2.23 14.32
CA MET A 76 -8.19 -3.42 14.17
C MET A 76 -8.61 -4.59 15.09
N HIS A 77 -9.50 -4.35 16.06
CA HIS A 77 -10.09 -5.40 16.93
C HIS A 77 -11.32 -6.08 16.32
N TYR A 78 -11.80 -5.60 15.18
CA TYR A 78 -12.90 -6.24 14.48
C TYR A 78 -12.45 -7.53 13.79
N GLU A 79 -13.41 -8.43 13.60
CA GLU A 79 -13.20 -9.67 12.86
C GLU A 79 -13.31 -9.40 11.36
N THR A 80 -12.39 -9.97 10.61
CA THR A 80 -12.40 -10.00 9.14
C THR A 80 -12.47 -11.45 8.66
N PRO A 81 -13.13 -11.75 7.54
CA PRO A 81 -12.99 -13.04 6.88
C PRO A 81 -11.54 -13.28 6.48
N VAL A 82 -11.08 -14.53 6.49
CA VAL A 82 -9.71 -14.92 6.11
C VAL A 82 -9.74 -16.03 5.07
N GLY A 83 -9.01 -15.83 3.97
CA GLY A 83 -8.89 -16.80 2.87
C GLY A 83 -10.08 -16.82 1.91
N ASP A 84 -9.96 -17.66 0.87
CA ASP A 84 -10.93 -17.72 -0.24
C ASP A 84 -12.26 -18.36 0.14
N ASP A 85 -12.28 -19.16 1.22
CA ASP A 85 -13.47 -19.80 1.77
C ASP A 85 -14.09 -18.92 2.88
N SER A 86 -14.29 -17.64 2.56
CA SER A 86 -14.57 -16.50 3.46
C SER A 86 -15.84 -16.63 4.32
N ALA A 87 -16.62 -17.70 4.16
CA ALA A 87 -17.83 -17.96 4.92
C ALA A 87 -17.61 -18.71 6.24
N LYS A 88 -16.42 -19.32 6.48
CA LYS A 88 -16.21 -20.22 7.65
C LYS A 88 -15.05 -19.87 8.57
N LYS A 89 -14.17 -18.94 8.20
CA LYS A 89 -13.01 -18.54 9.01
C LYS A 89 -12.93 -17.01 9.12
N SER A 90 -12.93 -16.52 10.35
CA SER A 90 -12.64 -15.13 10.70
C SER A 90 -11.50 -15.07 11.71
N GLN A 91 -10.78 -13.95 11.72
CA GLN A 91 -9.83 -13.62 12.78
C GLN A 91 -9.82 -12.12 13.03
N LYS A 92 -9.23 -11.67 14.13
CA LYS A 92 -9.11 -10.22 14.37
C LYS A 92 -8.15 -9.60 13.36
N ARG A 93 -8.45 -8.37 12.89
CA ARG A 93 -7.59 -7.67 11.92
C ARG A 93 -6.17 -7.48 12.44
N TYR A 94 -5.98 -7.16 13.73
CA TYR A 94 -4.64 -7.06 14.33
C TYR A 94 -3.87 -8.38 14.30
N GLU A 95 -4.54 -9.54 14.42
CA GLU A 95 -3.91 -10.86 14.35
C GLU A 95 -3.45 -11.16 12.94
N LEU A 96 -4.31 -10.90 11.95
CA LEU A 96 -3.98 -11.02 10.53
C LEU A 96 -2.78 -10.13 10.18
N ALA A 97 -2.82 -8.88 10.61
CA ALA A 97 -1.79 -7.91 10.32
C ALA A 97 -0.47 -8.24 11.03
N TYR A 98 -0.51 -8.70 12.28
CA TYR A 98 0.67 -9.20 12.99
C TYR A 98 1.29 -10.40 12.28
N GLN A 99 0.49 -11.42 11.93
CA GLN A 99 0.96 -12.58 11.15
C GLN A 99 1.58 -12.14 9.82
N GLY A 100 0.96 -11.21 9.10
CA GLY A 100 1.53 -10.69 7.86
C GLY A 100 2.83 -9.92 8.09
N LEU A 101 2.92 -9.10 9.14
CA LEU A 101 4.16 -8.43 9.53
C LEU A 101 5.29 -9.41 9.85
N THR A 102 4.99 -10.57 10.47
CA THR A 102 6.01 -11.60 10.68
C THR A 102 6.56 -12.17 9.37
N LYS A 103 5.73 -12.28 8.33
CA LYS A 103 6.17 -12.69 7.00
C LYS A 103 6.91 -11.56 6.27
N VAL A 104 6.45 -10.32 6.42
CA VAL A 104 7.13 -9.12 5.90
C VAL A 104 8.55 -9.00 6.45
N ALA A 105 8.76 -9.41 7.70
CA ALA A 105 10.09 -9.40 8.31
C ALA A 105 11.13 -10.29 7.59
N GLU A 106 10.69 -11.25 6.77
CA GLU A 106 11.58 -12.13 5.98
C GLU A 106 11.99 -11.51 4.63
N ILE A 107 11.34 -10.42 4.22
CA ILE A 107 11.47 -9.85 2.88
C ILE A 107 12.65 -8.89 2.78
N PHE A 108 12.95 -8.18 3.87
CA PHE A 108 14.00 -7.17 3.90
C PHE A 108 15.39 -7.79 4.02
N ASP A 109 16.37 -7.19 3.33
CA ASP A 109 17.77 -7.57 3.42
C ASP A 109 18.51 -6.64 4.39
N GLN A 110 19.68 -7.06 4.86
CA GLN A 110 20.46 -6.32 5.85
C GLN A 110 20.94 -4.93 5.39
N ASN A 111 20.84 -4.60 4.10
CA ASN A 111 21.25 -3.30 3.57
C ASN A 111 20.08 -2.31 3.53
N ASP A 112 18.83 -2.80 3.53
CA ASP A 112 17.65 -1.93 3.61
C ASP A 112 17.65 -1.10 4.89
N LYS A 113 17.05 0.08 4.78
CA LYS A 113 16.74 0.93 5.93
C LYS A 113 15.25 0.93 6.15
N VAL A 114 14.83 0.25 7.22
CA VAL A 114 13.42 0.08 7.56
C VAL A 114 13.12 0.79 8.88
N TRP A 115 12.02 1.53 8.91
CA TRP A 115 11.43 2.08 10.12
C TRP A 115 10.00 1.56 10.27
N LEU A 116 9.56 1.39 11.52
CA LEU A 116 8.17 1.09 11.82
C LEU A 116 7.60 2.17 12.73
N LEU A 117 6.66 2.94 12.18
CA LEU A 117 5.81 3.83 12.95
C LEU A 117 4.50 3.11 13.26
N VAL A 118 4.07 3.17 14.51
CA VAL A 118 2.77 2.67 14.94
C VAL A 118 1.96 3.86 15.43
N PHE A 119 0.77 4.04 14.89
CA PHE A 119 -0.20 4.98 15.44
C PHE A 119 -1.36 4.24 16.11
N GLY A 120 -1.99 4.91 17.04
CA GLY A 120 -2.92 4.34 18.01
C GLY A 120 -2.45 4.71 19.41
N THR A 121 -3.20 4.35 20.46
CA THR A 121 -2.95 4.90 21.80
C THR A 121 -3.31 3.87 22.87
N LYS A 122 -2.69 3.85 24.04
CA LYS A 122 -3.22 3.00 25.16
C LYS A 122 -4.45 3.59 25.83
N VAL A 123 -4.78 4.82 25.46
CA VAL A 123 -5.93 5.60 25.90
C VAL A 123 -7.11 5.30 24.95
N PRO A 124 -8.30 4.94 25.47
CA PRO A 124 -9.46 4.65 24.62
C PRO A 124 -9.77 5.81 23.67
N TYR A 125 -10.10 5.50 22.42
CA TYR A 125 -10.49 6.47 21.39
C TYR A 125 -11.63 7.39 21.86
N GLU A 126 -11.67 8.62 21.35
CA GLU A 126 -12.74 9.58 21.64
C GLU A 126 -13.62 9.88 20.43
N LEU A 127 -13.14 9.58 19.22
CA LEU A 127 -13.88 9.75 17.98
C LEU A 127 -14.39 8.38 17.48
N SER A 128 -15.16 7.66 18.29
CA SER A 128 -15.90 6.49 17.79
C SER A 128 -17.15 6.86 17.02
N GLU A 129 -17.48 6.02 16.05
CA GLU A 129 -18.83 5.89 15.53
C GLU A 129 -19.88 5.85 16.65
N GLY A 130 -20.86 6.75 16.56
CA GLY A 130 -22.00 6.83 17.46
C GLY A 130 -21.87 7.80 18.64
N ARG A 131 -20.67 8.34 18.94
CA ARG A 131 -20.57 9.44 19.93
C ARG A 131 -20.90 10.78 19.28
N SER A 132 -21.80 11.52 19.91
CA SER A 132 -22.07 12.91 19.53
C SER A 132 -20.81 13.75 19.64
N LEU A 133 -20.48 14.52 18.60
CA LEU A 133 -19.36 15.47 18.59
C LEU A 133 -19.45 16.52 19.73
N LYS A 134 -20.60 16.61 20.42
CA LYS A 134 -20.83 17.56 21.52
C LYS A 134 -20.10 17.19 22.82
N ASP A 135 -19.71 15.93 23.00
CA ASP A 135 -19.11 15.41 24.25
C ASP A 135 -17.64 15.01 24.11
N ILE A 136 -16.97 15.47 23.04
CA ILE A 136 -15.56 15.13 22.78
C ILE A 136 -14.64 15.75 23.84
N ASN A 137 -13.86 14.91 24.50
CA ASN A 137 -12.69 15.38 25.24
C ASN A 137 -11.56 15.70 24.26
N PHE A 138 -11.49 16.96 23.82
CA PHE A 138 -10.52 17.41 22.81
C PHE A 138 -9.07 17.17 23.21
N GLU A 139 -8.71 17.31 24.49
CA GLU A 139 -7.35 17.08 24.95
C GLU A 139 -6.95 15.60 24.84
N LYS A 140 -7.90 14.70 25.14
CA LYS A 140 -7.72 13.26 24.98
C LYS A 140 -7.66 12.87 23.50
N ALA A 141 -8.56 13.39 22.65
CA ALA A 141 -8.54 13.17 21.20
C ALA A 141 -7.27 13.75 20.53
N PHE A 142 -6.74 14.86 21.02
CA PHE A 142 -5.48 15.39 20.49
C PHE A 142 -4.30 14.50 20.86
N ARG A 143 -4.30 13.99 22.10
CA ARG A 143 -3.28 13.05 22.56
C ARG A 143 -3.28 11.78 21.70
N THR A 144 -4.45 11.22 21.38
CA THR A 144 -4.57 10.03 20.53
C THR A 144 -4.00 10.27 19.13
N HIS A 145 -4.21 11.46 18.55
CA HIS A 145 -3.70 11.81 17.23
C HIS A 145 -2.19 12.12 17.24
N SER A 146 -1.64 12.55 18.38
CA SER A 146 -0.21 12.83 18.53
C SER A 146 0.66 11.59 18.84
N ASP A 147 0.04 10.51 19.35
CA ASP A 147 0.70 9.30 19.86
C ASP A 147 1.11 8.36 18.72
N ILE A 148 2.08 8.82 17.93
CA ILE A 148 2.68 8.05 16.83
C ILE A 148 4.11 7.73 17.24
N VAL A 149 4.37 6.45 17.44
CA VAL A 149 5.60 5.94 18.06
C VAL A 149 6.42 5.20 17.02
N GLN A 150 7.69 5.57 16.90
CA GLN A 150 8.66 4.75 16.19
C GLN A 150 9.04 3.57 17.09
N VAL A 151 8.57 2.36 16.75
CA VAL A 151 8.84 1.14 17.52
C VAL A 151 10.05 0.38 16.99
N TYR A 152 10.44 0.64 15.75
CA TYR A 152 11.64 0.11 15.13
C TYR A 152 12.30 1.15 14.21
N GLY A 153 13.62 1.14 14.17
CA GLY A 153 14.42 1.88 13.20
C GLY A 153 15.88 1.90 13.62
N GLU A 154 16.74 1.26 12.84
CA GLU A 154 18.18 1.26 13.05
C GLU A 154 18.79 2.45 12.29
N LYS A 155 19.40 3.39 13.02
CA LYS A 155 19.91 4.64 12.42
C LYS A 155 21.12 4.40 11.52
N ASP A 156 22.01 3.49 11.91
CA ASP A 156 23.30 3.28 11.26
C ASP A 156 23.47 1.84 10.72
N ALA A 157 22.98 0.84 11.45
CA ALA A 157 22.86 -0.53 10.95
C ALA A 157 21.72 -0.61 9.93
N GLY A 158 21.84 -1.45 8.89
CA GLY A 158 20.68 -1.75 8.06
C GLY A 158 19.68 -2.64 8.78
N TYR A 159 18.75 -3.24 8.06
CA TYR A 159 17.67 -4.01 8.65
C TYR A 159 18.18 -5.20 9.49
N ASN A 160 17.63 -5.35 10.69
CA ASN A 160 17.89 -6.47 11.58
C ASN A 160 16.56 -7.17 11.90
N ARG A 161 16.40 -8.38 11.35
CA ARG A 161 15.19 -9.19 11.52
C ARG A 161 14.85 -9.48 12.98
N GLU A 162 15.82 -9.85 13.81
CA GLU A 162 15.56 -10.20 15.21
C GLU A 162 15.05 -9.01 16.01
N LYS A 163 15.67 -7.84 15.82
CA LYS A 163 15.23 -6.59 16.45
C LYS A 163 13.86 -6.16 15.94
N PHE A 164 13.58 -6.28 14.64
CA PHE A 164 12.26 -5.99 14.08
C PHE A 164 11.19 -6.92 14.68
N MET A 165 11.46 -8.22 14.73
CA MET A 165 10.56 -9.21 15.33
C MET A 165 10.32 -8.97 16.82
N SER A 166 11.35 -8.53 17.55
CA SER A 166 11.21 -8.10 18.94
C SER A 166 10.31 -6.87 19.07
N ALA A 167 10.53 -5.87 18.21
CA ALA A 167 9.78 -4.62 18.21
C ALA A 167 8.28 -4.82 17.93
N ILE A 168 7.90 -5.74 17.03
CA ILE A 168 6.48 -5.97 16.70
C ILE A 168 5.74 -6.90 17.68
N ARG A 169 6.44 -7.54 18.62
CA ARG A 169 5.85 -8.58 19.50
C ARG A 169 4.61 -8.11 20.25
N PHE A 170 4.59 -6.85 20.67
CA PHE A 170 3.47 -6.29 21.42
C PHE A 170 2.19 -6.17 20.57
N LEU A 171 2.30 -6.06 19.24
CA LEU A 171 1.17 -5.95 18.30
C LEU A 171 0.34 -7.23 18.21
N LYS A 172 0.86 -8.37 18.68
CA LYS A 172 0.10 -9.62 18.80
C LYS A 172 -1.05 -9.52 19.81
N SER A 173 -1.03 -8.54 20.71
CA SER A 173 -1.99 -8.44 21.80
C SER A 173 -3.22 -7.60 21.41
N GLY A 174 -4.42 -8.05 21.75
CA GLY A 174 -5.63 -7.21 21.77
C GLY A 174 -5.64 -6.13 22.86
N LYS A 175 -4.51 -5.94 23.56
CA LYS A 175 -4.23 -4.78 24.43
C LYS A 175 -3.15 -3.87 23.83
N ALA A 176 -2.69 -4.16 22.61
CA ALA A 176 -1.91 -3.22 21.83
C ALA A 176 -2.72 -1.92 21.64
N TYR A 177 -2.06 -0.86 21.17
CA TYR A 177 -2.68 0.45 20.93
C TYR A 177 -4.14 0.33 20.41
N ILE A 178 -5.03 1.15 20.97
CA ILE A 178 -6.45 1.31 20.70
C ILE A 178 -6.67 2.82 20.52
N GLY A 179 -7.07 3.27 19.34
CA GLY A 179 -7.07 4.70 19.09
C GLY A 179 -7.86 5.16 17.89
N ASP A 180 -7.75 6.46 17.69
CA ASP A 180 -8.15 7.13 16.46
C ASP A 180 -7.08 6.89 15.36
N THR A 181 -7.34 7.38 14.15
CA THR A 181 -6.58 7.03 12.93
C THR A 181 -5.92 8.30 12.33
N PRO A 182 -4.82 8.82 12.94
CA PRO A 182 -4.14 10.04 12.52
C PRO A 182 -3.16 9.81 11.34
N ILE A 183 -3.70 9.49 10.16
CA ILE A 183 -2.87 9.13 9.00
C ILE A 183 -2.01 10.31 8.53
N GLY A 184 -2.56 11.52 8.42
CA GLY A 184 -1.82 12.70 7.99
C GLY A 184 -0.57 12.97 8.82
N TYR A 185 -0.70 13.02 10.15
CA TYR A 185 0.46 13.24 11.02
C TYR A 185 1.46 12.07 10.98
N SER A 186 0.99 10.84 10.74
CA SER A 186 1.85 9.68 10.54
C SER A 186 2.67 9.79 9.26
N VAL A 187 2.06 10.28 8.17
CA VAL A 187 2.74 10.56 6.91
C VAL A 187 3.76 11.70 7.08
N VAL A 188 3.45 12.75 7.85
CA VAL A 188 4.42 13.83 8.15
C VAL A 188 5.65 13.28 8.88
N LYS A 189 5.45 12.46 9.92
CA LYS A 189 6.57 11.82 10.64
C LYS A 189 7.38 10.87 9.76
N ALA A 190 6.71 10.08 8.93
CA ALA A 190 7.38 9.19 7.98
C ALA A 190 8.20 9.97 6.94
N THR A 191 7.65 11.08 6.43
CA THR A 191 8.32 11.98 5.49
C THR A 191 9.61 12.55 6.09
N ALA A 192 9.57 12.99 7.35
CA ALA A 192 10.76 13.51 8.03
C ALA A 192 11.87 12.46 8.19
N LEU A 193 11.52 11.19 8.41
CA LEU A 193 12.50 10.08 8.47
C LEU A 193 13.13 9.77 7.11
N LEU A 194 12.40 10.02 6.02
CA LEU A 194 12.77 9.67 4.67
C LEU A 194 13.36 10.81 3.86
N GLU A 195 13.33 12.03 4.39
CA GLU A 195 13.81 13.21 3.68
C GLU A 195 15.25 13.03 3.19
N SER A 196 15.46 13.36 1.91
CA SER A 196 16.75 13.24 1.20
C SER A 196 17.29 11.81 1.06
N LYS A 197 16.48 10.78 1.32
CA LYS A 197 16.87 9.39 1.08
C LYS A 197 16.47 8.94 -0.34
N PRO A 198 17.35 8.25 -1.08
CA PRO A 198 16.98 7.66 -2.37
C PRO A 198 16.03 6.48 -2.16
N ASN A 199 15.23 6.12 -3.17
CA ASN A 199 14.30 4.99 -3.11
C ASN A 199 13.38 5.02 -1.88
N ALA A 200 13.03 6.24 -1.43
CA ALA A 200 12.26 6.47 -0.22
C ALA A 200 10.78 6.18 -0.43
N LYS A 201 10.19 5.41 0.49
CA LYS A 201 8.77 5.05 0.41
C LYS A 201 8.12 4.85 1.78
N ILE A 202 6.83 5.13 1.80
CA ILE A 202 5.92 4.96 2.92
C ILE A 202 4.96 3.84 2.54
N VAL A 203 4.89 2.81 3.37
CA VAL A 203 3.89 1.74 3.24
C VAL A 203 2.93 1.85 4.41
N LEU A 204 1.68 2.24 4.13
CA LEU A 204 0.64 2.31 5.16
C LEU A 204 -0.12 0.98 5.22
N ILE A 205 -0.25 0.40 6.40
CA ILE A 205 -1.11 -0.78 6.64
C ILE A 205 -2.26 -0.30 7.52
N THR A 206 -3.49 -0.31 6.99
CA THR A 206 -4.67 0.27 7.66
C THR A 206 -5.95 -0.48 7.30
N ASP A 207 -6.97 -0.38 8.15
CA ASP A 207 -8.28 -1.00 7.95
C ASP A 207 -9.45 0.00 7.85
N GLY A 208 -9.16 1.30 7.97
CA GLY A 208 -10.17 2.32 8.25
C GLY A 208 -9.90 3.68 7.63
N GLN A 209 -10.78 4.63 7.94
CA GLN A 209 -10.71 6.01 7.46
C GLN A 209 -9.95 6.91 8.43
N GLU A 210 -9.37 7.98 7.90
CA GLU A 210 -8.67 8.98 8.69
C GLU A 210 -9.62 9.77 9.61
N THR A 211 -9.20 10.03 10.85
CA THR A 211 -10.00 10.81 11.82
C THR A 211 -9.50 12.25 12.03
N SER A 212 -8.29 12.61 11.58
CA SER A 212 -7.71 13.96 11.72
C SER A 212 -8.62 15.07 11.18
N PRO A 213 -9.22 14.95 9.97
CA PRO A 213 -10.14 15.96 9.45
C PRO A 213 -11.40 16.14 10.29
N VAL A 214 -11.90 15.06 10.91
CA VAL A 214 -13.06 15.09 11.81
C VAL A 214 -12.71 15.89 13.07
N LEU A 215 -11.55 15.63 13.66
CA LEU A 215 -11.06 16.35 14.83
C LEU A 215 -10.82 17.83 14.53
N ALA A 216 -10.18 18.13 13.40
CA ALA A 216 -9.92 19.50 12.95
C ALA A 216 -11.20 20.32 12.81
N LYS A 217 -12.23 19.74 12.15
CA LYS A 217 -13.55 20.35 12.01
C LYS A 217 -14.22 20.58 13.36
N ALA A 218 -14.14 19.62 14.28
CA ALA A 218 -14.75 19.73 15.61
C ALA A 218 -14.08 20.83 16.46
N ILE A 219 -12.75 20.99 16.38
CA ILE A 219 -12.01 22.03 17.12
C ILE A 219 -12.23 23.42 16.52
N ALA A 220 -12.39 23.55 15.20
CA ALA A 220 -12.57 24.84 14.53
C ALA A 220 -13.74 25.67 15.07
N GLY A 221 -14.79 24.99 15.57
CA GLY A 221 -15.95 25.61 16.22
C GLY A 221 -15.75 25.98 17.70
N LYS A 222 -14.58 25.75 18.30
CA LYS A 222 -14.30 25.86 19.74
C LYS A 222 -13.00 26.64 20.01
N LYS A 223 -13.01 27.95 19.74
CA LYS A 223 -11.82 28.83 19.80
C LYS A 223 -11.04 28.80 21.11
N SER A 224 -11.71 28.68 22.26
CA SER A 224 -11.04 28.56 23.55
C SER A 224 -10.24 27.26 23.69
N GLN A 225 -10.80 26.14 23.20
CA GLN A 225 -10.12 24.84 23.17
C GLN A 225 -8.97 24.85 22.15
N GLU A 226 -9.18 25.44 20.97
CA GLU A 226 -8.15 25.62 19.96
C GLU A 226 -6.90 26.34 20.53
N LYS A 227 -7.10 27.46 21.24
CA LYS A 227 -6.02 28.21 21.88
C LYS A 227 -5.30 27.39 22.95
N LYS A 228 -6.05 26.64 23.77
CA LYS A 228 -5.48 25.75 24.81
C LYS A 228 -4.61 24.66 24.19
N LEU A 229 -5.07 24.02 23.12
CA LEU A 229 -4.34 22.96 22.44
C LEU A 229 -3.09 23.49 21.72
N LYS A 230 -3.18 24.63 21.03
CA LYS A 230 -2.02 25.29 20.40
C LYS A 230 -0.93 25.64 21.41
N ALA A 231 -1.30 26.06 22.61
CA ALA A 231 -0.33 26.36 23.67
C ALA A 231 0.33 25.09 24.25
N LYS A 232 -0.36 23.95 24.20
CA LYS A 232 0.12 22.69 24.79
C LYS A 232 0.90 21.81 23.80
N TYR A 233 0.56 21.86 22.52
CA TYR A 233 1.13 21.00 21.49
C TYR A 233 1.84 21.85 20.43
N PRO A 234 3.19 21.86 20.40
CA PRO A 234 3.96 22.62 19.41
C PRO A 234 3.62 22.23 17.97
N ASP A 235 3.37 20.95 17.73
CA ASP A 235 3.06 20.38 16.41
C ASP A 235 1.55 20.44 16.10
N TYR A 236 0.81 21.38 16.70
CA TYR A 236 -0.66 21.41 16.64
C TYR A 236 -1.20 21.29 15.21
N ASN A 237 -0.64 22.06 14.27
CA ASN A 237 -1.11 22.06 12.89
C ASN A 237 -0.83 20.73 12.19
N ASP A 238 0.33 20.12 12.45
CA ASP A 238 0.71 18.85 11.85
C ASP A 238 -0.08 17.68 12.45
N ILE A 239 -0.49 17.76 13.72
CA ILE A 239 -1.34 16.73 14.34
C ILE A 239 -2.74 16.68 13.72
N LEU A 240 -3.23 17.80 13.19
CA LEU A 240 -4.56 17.92 12.56
C LEU A 240 -4.54 17.86 11.03
N ILE A 241 -3.35 17.70 10.44
CA ILE A 241 -3.21 17.65 8.98
C ILE A 241 -3.99 16.45 8.41
N SER A 242 -4.60 16.65 7.24
CA SER A 242 -5.20 15.54 6.51
C SER A 242 -4.14 14.68 5.83
N ALA A 243 -4.49 13.45 5.48
CA ALA A 243 -3.63 12.55 4.72
C ALA A 243 -3.25 13.15 3.36
N SER A 244 -4.20 13.78 2.66
CA SER A 244 -3.96 14.41 1.35
C SER A 244 -2.95 15.56 1.47
N ASP A 245 -3.15 16.51 2.40
CA ASP A 245 -2.22 17.62 2.61
C ASP A 245 -0.82 17.14 3.05
N ALA A 246 -0.76 16.06 3.85
CA ALA A 246 0.50 15.46 4.26
C ALA A 246 1.24 14.80 3.08
N LEU A 247 0.50 14.18 2.16
CA LEU A 247 1.08 13.55 0.97
C LEU A 247 1.62 14.55 -0.03
N GLU A 248 1.06 15.75 -0.15
CA GLU A 248 1.67 16.81 -0.96
C GLU A 248 3.13 17.05 -0.54
N ARG A 249 3.42 17.04 0.77
CA ARG A 249 4.79 17.16 1.30
C ARG A 249 5.65 15.96 0.90
N ALA A 250 5.12 14.75 0.99
CA ALA A 250 5.84 13.53 0.59
C ALA A 250 6.18 13.54 -0.92
N VAL A 251 5.22 13.94 -1.76
CA VAL A 251 5.36 14.04 -3.23
C VAL A 251 6.44 15.06 -3.61
N GLN A 252 6.46 16.24 -2.98
CA GLN A 252 7.50 17.24 -3.21
C GLN A 252 8.91 16.71 -2.90
N LYS A 253 9.01 15.76 -1.97
CA LYS A 253 10.27 15.08 -1.58
C LYS A 253 10.53 13.80 -2.38
N LYS A 254 9.73 13.52 -3.40
CA LYS A 254 9.79 12.31 -4.24
C LYS A 254 9.66 11.00 -3.44
N ILE A 255 8.94 11.05 -2.31
CA ILE A 255 8.67 9.89 -1.46
C ILE A 255 7.40 9.21 -1.96
N HIS A 256 7.46 7.90 -2.16
CA HIS A 256 6.30 7.12 -2.61
C HIS A 256 5.39 6.76 -1.44
N PHE A 257 4.10 6.65 -1.69
CA PHE A 257 3.13 6.23 -0.68
C PHE A 257 2.26 5.10 -1.22
N THR A 258 2.27 3.97 -0.53
CA THR A 258 1.48 2.79 -0.92
C THR A 258 0.62 2.34 0.25
N PRO A 259 -0.70 2.59 0.21
CA PRO A 259 -1.61 2.07 1.21
C PRO A 259 -1.97 0.61 0.93
N ILE A 260 -1.98 -0.21 1.98
CA ILE A 260 -2.40 -1.60 1.99
C ILE A 260 -3.61 -1.70 2.94
N LEU A 261 -4.79 -1.95 2.36
CA LEU A 261 -6.05 -2.09 3.06
C LEU A 261 -6.17 -3.51 3.63
N CYS A 262 -6.03 -3.62 4.94
CA CYS A 262 -5.89 -4.88 5.64
C CYS A 262 -7.22 -5.26 6.31
N GLY A 263 -7.88 -6.31 5.82
CA GLY A 263 -9.11 -6.82 6.42
C GLY A 263 -10.31 -5.88 6.31
N LEU A 264 -10.44 -5.18 5.18
CA LEU A 264 -11.43 -4.11 4.96
C LEU A 264 -12.89 -4.53 5.25
N LYS A 265 -13.23 -5.81 5.08
CA LYS A 265 -14.53 -6.36 5.46
C LYS A 265 -14.56 -6.69 6.96
N SER A 266 -15.50 -6.13 7.70
CA SER A 266 -15.78 -6.56 9.07
C SER A 266 -17.00 -7.47 9.14
N ILE A 267 -16.91 -8.54 9.93
CA ILE A 267 -18.00 -9.45 10.28
C ILE A 267 -18.01 -9.69 11.80
N THR A 268 -18.57 -8.76 12.56
CA THR A 268 -18.79 -8.94 14.00
C THR A 268 -20.28 -8.96 14.31
N LYS A 269 -20.67 -9.55 15.46
CA LYS A 269 -22.09 -9.58 15.90
C LYS A 269 -22.75 -8.20 15.94
N ASN A 270 -21.96 -7.13 16.13
CA ASN A 270 -22.44 -5.78 16.33
C ASN A 270 -22.14 -4.84 15.15
N ARG A 271 -21.38 -5.30 14.15
CA ARG A 271 -20.99 -4.50 12.99
C ARG A 271 -20.62 -5.41 11.81
N THR A 272 -21.29 -5.20 10.70
CA THR A 272 -20.89 -5.71 9.39
C THR A 272 -20.61 -4.50 8.50
N THR A 273 -19.42 -4.45 7.91
CA THR A 273 -19.11 -3.38 6.95
C THR A 273 -19.94 -3.59 5.69
N THR A 274 -20.62 -2.54 5.24
CA THR A 274 -21.39 -2.55 4.00
C THR A 274 -20.47 -2.47 2.78
N ASP A 275 -20.92 -2.97 1.63
CA ASP A 275 -20.16 -2.85 0.38
C ASP A 275 -19.90 -1.37 -0.01
N LYS A 276 -20.82 -0.48 0.37
CA LYS A 276 -20.67 0.96 0.18
C LYS A 276 -19.48 1.53 0.98
N GLU A 277 -19.39 1.22 2.27
CA GLU A 277 -18.27 1.67 3.12
C GLU A 277 -16.93 1.12 2.63
N VAL A 278 -16.91 -0.15 2.16
CA VAL A 278 -15.74 -0.77 1.54
C VAL A 278 -15.33 0.01 0.29
N ALA A 279 -16.28 0.35 -0.59
CA ALA A 279 -16.01 1.08 -1.82
C ALA A 279 -15.53 2.52 -1.55
N GLU A 280 -16.14 3.23 -0.59
CA GLU A 280 -15.74 4.60 -0.21
C GLU A 280 -14.33 4.62 0.38
N THR A 281 -14.01 3.67 1.26
CA THR A 281 -12.67 3.56 1.84
C THR A 281 -11.63 3.22 0.76
N ARG A 282 -11.97 2.31 -0.17
CA ARG A 282 -11.10 2.00 -1.31
C ARG A 282 -10.83 3.24 -2.17
N ALA A 283 -11.88 3.95 -2.58
CA ALA A 283 -11.77 5.13 -3.43
C ALA A 283 -10.91 6.23 -2.76
N PHE A 284 -11.06 6.43 -1.45
CA PHE A 284 -10.22 7.35 -0.69
C PHE A 284 -8.72 7.01 -0.84
N TYR A 285 -8.32 5.77 -0.57
CA TYR A 285 -6.92 5.37 -0.65
C TYR A 285 -6.40 5.24 -2.08
N GLU A 286 -7.25 4.91 -3.05
CA GLU A 286 -6.88 4.92 -4.47
C GLU A 286 -6.52 6.32 -4.94
N ASN A 287 -7.28 7.35 -4.52
CA ASN A 287 -6.97 8.74 -4.83
C ASN A 287 -5.62 9.16 -4.20
N LEU A 288 -5.41 8.87 -2.91
CA LEU A 288 -4.14 9.18 -2.23
C LEU A 288 -2.94 8.46 -2.86
N ALA A 289 -3.08 7.19 -3.23
CA ALA A 289 -2.02 6.43 -3.88
C ALA A 289 -1.70 7.01 -5.27
N HIS A 290 -2.74 7.38 -6.03
CA HIS A 290 -2.60 7.96 -7.36
C HIS A 290 -1.80 9.27 -7.35
N GLU A 291 -2.04 10.15 -6.37
CA GLU A 291 -1.30 11.41 -6.19
C GLU A 291 0.22 11.21 -6.04
N THR A 292 0.65 10.05 -5.51
CA THR A 292 2.08 9.73 -5.35
C THR A 292 2.65 8.85 -6.46
N GLY A 293 1.84 8.57 -7.49
CA GLY A 293 2.15 7.62 -8.55
C GLY A 293 2.37 6.23 -7.97
N SER A 294 1.40 5.73 -7.21
CA SER A 294 1.34 4.39 -6.63
C SER A 294 -0.07 3.80 -6.79
N ALA A 295 -0.32 2.64 -6.19
CA ALA A 295 -1.62 1.98 -6.19
C ALA A 295 -2.02 1.56 -4.77
N ALA A 296 -3.30 1.68 -4.44
CA ALA A 296 -3.84 1.03 -3.25
C ALA A 296 -3.87 -0.49 -3.45
N LEU A 297 -3.40 -1.22 -2.45
CA LEU A 297 -3.36 -2.68 -2.41
C LEU A 297 -4.29 -3.20 -1.32
N GLU A 298 -4.72 -4.46 -1.43
CA GLU A 298 -5.58 -5.09 -0.43
C GLU A 298 -4.96 -6.38 0.11
N ALA A 299 -5.19 -6.65 1.39
CA ALA A 299 -4.75 -7.86 2.05
C ALA A 299 -5.89 -8.46 2.88
N SER A 300 -6.33 -9.66 2.48
CA SER A 300 -7.33 -10.49 3.18
C SER A 300 -6.72 -11.71 3.89
N SER A 301 -5.39 -11.85 3.84
CA SER A 301 -4.63 -12.90 4.51
C SER A 301 -3.23 -12.42 4.89
N SER A 302 -2.56 -13.16 5.77
CA SER A 302 -1.18 -12.84 6.17
C SER A 302 -0.19 -12.91 5.01
N GLU A 303 -0.37 -13.90 4.12
CA GLU A 303 0.36 -14.05 2.86
C GLU A 303 0.03 -12.92 1.89
N GLY A 304 -1.25 -12.50 1.83
CA GLY A 304 -1.70 -11.36 1.03
C GLY A 304 -1.04 -10.06 1.48
N LEU A 305 -0.87 -9.84 2.79
CA LEU A 305 -0.17 -8.67 3.31
C LEU A 305 1.32 -8.67 2.93
N ALA A 306 2.02 -9.79 3.10
CA ALA A 306 3.41 -9.93 2.66
C ALA A 306 3.56 -9.71 1.14
N SER A 307 2.66 -10.30 0.37
CA SER A 307 2.55 -10.14 -1.08
C SER A 307 2.32 -8.68 -1.47
N ALA A 308 1.45 -7.95 -0.76
CA ALA A 308 1.19 -6.54 -1.02
C ALA A 308 2.40 -5.65 -0.70
N VAL A 309 3.17 -5.96 0.36
CA VAL A 309 4.43 -5.23 0.64
C VAL A 309 5.46 -5.46 -0.46
N MET A 310 5.59 -6.69 -0.98
CA MET A 310 6.47 -6.94 -2.15
C MET A 310 6.04 -6.14 -3.38
N ASP A 311 4.72 -6.05 -3.65
CA ASP A 311 4.21 -5.23 -4.76
C ASP A 311 4.49 -3.74 -4.53
N ALA A 312 4.30 -3.24 -3.29
CA ALA A 312 4.58 -1.87 -2.93
C ALA A 312 6.06 -1.51 -3.13
N GLU A 313 6.95 -2.42 -2.74
CA GLU A 313 8.37 -2.26 -2.96
C GLU A 313 8.72 -2.30 -4.45
N ALA A 314 8.13 -3.22 -5.23
CA ALA A 314 8.39 -3.34 -6.65
C ALA A 314 7.80 -2.18 -7.49
N ALA A 315 6.70 -1.56 -7.04
CA ALA A 315 6.11 -0.37 -7.66
C ALA A 315 7.02 0.86 -7.61
N SER A 316 8.10 0.82 -6.83
CA SER A 316 9.15 1.86 -6.86
C SER A 316 10.04 1.78 -8.11
N LEU A 317 9.91 0.73 -8.94
CA LEU A 317 10.60 0.62 -10.20
C LEU A 317 10.08 1.66 -11.19
N THR A 318 10.94 2.61 -11.55
CA THR A 318 10.65 3.66 -12.53
C THR A 318 11.12 3.25 -13.92
N TYR A 319 10.50 3.83 -14.94
CA TYR A 319 10.91 3.68 -16.33
C TYR A 319 10.74 4.99 -17.09
N GLU A 320 11.47 5.11 -18.20
CA GLU A 320 11.40 6.21 -19.14
C GLU A 320 10.98 5.68 -20.51
N ILE A 321 10.20 6.46 -21.25
CA ILE A 321 9.72 6.13 -22.58
C ILE A 321 10.25 7.17 -23.57
N PHE A 322 10.86 6.67 -24.64
CA PHE A 322 11.47 7.47 -25.68
C PHE A 322 10.81 7.21 -27.04
N LYS A 323 10.75 8.25 -27.89
CA LYS A 323 10.22 8.20 -29.26
C LYS A 323 11.18 8.88 -30.24
N GLY A 324 11.23 8.36 -31.47
CA GLY A 324 11.92 8.98 -32.60
C GLY A 324 13.32 8.41 -32.89
N ASP A 325 13.95 8.93 -33.95
CA ASP A 325 15.34 8.61 -34.32
C ASP A 325 16.33 9.40 -33.45
N LEU A 326 17.57 8.92 -33.37
CA LEU A 326 18.61 9.48 -32.50
C LEU A 326 18.90 10.98 -32.81
N PRO A 327 19.02 11.85 -31.79
CA PRO A 327 18.80 11.57 -30.36
C PRO A 327 17.31 11.45 -30.03
N GLU A 328 16.94 10.32 -29.44
CA GLU A 328 15.54 10.06 -29.09
C GLU A 328 15.02 11.09 -28.08
N GLN A 329 13.74 11.44 -28.20
CA GLN A 329 13.08 12.34 -27.27
C GLN A 329 12.43 11.54 -26.13
N LYS A 330 12.74 11.88 -24.87
CA LYS A 330 11.97 11.39 -23.71
C LYS A 330 10.57 12.00 -23.79
N ILE A 331 9.55 11.14 -23.90
CA ILE A 331 8.15 11.57 -24.00
C ILE A 331 7.36 11.31 -22.73
N ALA A 332 7.78 10.35 -21.91
CA ALA A 332 7.12 10.03 -20.67
C ALA A 332 8.09 9.41 -19.67
N GLU A 333 7.70 9.49 -18.40
CA GLU A 333 8.25 8.69 -17.31
C GLU A 333 7.10 8.05 -16.56
N GLY A 334 7.30 6.83 -16.08
CA GLY A 334 6.28 6.11 -15.36
C GLY A 334 6.86 5.15 -14.33
N LYS A 335 5.97 4.39 -13.72
CA LYS A 335 6.29 3.43 -12.66
C LYS A 335 5.56 2.13 -12.87
N ALA A 336 6.19 1.05 -12.41
CA ALA A 336 5.56 -0.26 -12.47
C ALA A 336 4.25 -0.28 -11.66
N GLY A 337 3.16 -0.76 -12.27
CA GLY A 337 1.83 -0.85 -11.68
C GLY A 337 0.97 0.39 -11.83
N VAL A 338 1.50 1.49 -12.37
CA VAL A 338 0.77 2.75 -12.60
C VAL A 338 0.53 2.96 -14.09
N PRO A 339 -0.74 2.96 -14.54
CA PRO A 339 -1.07 3.24 -15.93
C PRO A 339 -0.66 4.65 -16.36
N LEU A 340 -0.15 4.78 -17.59
CA LEU A 340 0.21 6.04 -18.22
C LEU A 340 -0.55 6.19 -19.54
N ASN A 341 -1.06 7.39 -19.80
CA ASN A 341 -1.67 7.70 -21.10
C ASN A 341 -0.58 7.91 -22.14
N LEU A 342 -0.64 7.13 -23.22
CA LEU A 342 0.38 7.13 -24.25
C LEU A 342 -0.27 6.96 -25.62
N ASP A 343 0.08 7.82 -26.57
CA ASP A 343 -0.44 7.71 -27.93
C ASP A 343 -0.01 6.39 -28.58
N PRO A 344 -0.81 5.84 -29.51
CA PRO A 344 -0.41 4.67 -30.28
C PRO A 344 0.93 4.86 -30.99
N GLY A 345 1.78 3.83 -31.01
CA GLY A 345 3.09 3.89 -31.64
C GLY A 345 4.09 2.88 -31.08
N THR A 346 5.30 2.91 -31.63
CA THR A 346 6.45 2.14 -31.14
C THR A 346 7.36 3.05 -30.33
N TYR A 347 7.83 2.55 -29.19
CA TYR A 347 8.64 3.30 -28.24
C TYR A 347 9.78 2.46 -27.70
N ARG A 348 10.88 3.12 -27.32
CA ARG A 348 11.91 2.49 -26.48
C ARG A 348 11.55 2.71 -25.02
N LEU A 349 11.39 1.62 -24.29
CA LEU A 349 11.21 1.59 -22.85
C LEU A 349 12.56 1.34 -22.19
N VAL A 350 12.96 2.24 -21.29
CA VAL A 350 14.17 2.10 -20.47
C VAL A 350 13.75 1.99 -19.01
N VAL A 351 13.91 0.80 -18.43
CA VAL A 351 13.61 0.55 -17.03
C VAL A 351 14.84 0.89 -16.18
N ASN A 352 14.65 1.65 -15.10
CA ASN A 352 15.71 2.15 -14.23
C ASN A 352 16.22 1.09 -13.26
N THR A 353 16.75 0.00 -13.81
CA THR A 353 17.48 -1.07 -13.12
C THR A 353 18.99 -0.92 -13.26
N VAL A 354 19.76 -1.69 -12.49
CA VAL A 354 21.20 -1.86 -12.66
C VAL A 354 21.52 -3.33 -12.95
N PRO A 355 21.96 -3.68 -14.19
CA PRO A 355 22.04 -2.84 -15.39
C PRO A 355 20.64 -2.43 -15.90
N ARG A 356 20.58 -1.35 -16.68
CA ARG A 356 19.32 -0.87 -17.28
C ARG A 356 18.74 -1.91 -18.21
N ILE A 357 17.42 -2.10 -18.17
CA ILE A 357 16.70 -2.96 -19.11
C ILE A 357 16.10 -2.05 -20.17
N GLU A 358 16.46 -2.32 -21.42
CA GLU A 358 15.94 -1.58 -22.57
C GLU A 358 15.18 -2.55 -23.47
N THR A 359 13.98 -2.16 -23.89
CA THR A 359 13.18 -2.93 -24.83
C THR A 359 12.38 -2.00 -25.73
N GLU A 360 12.08 -2.46 -26.93
CA GLU A 360 11.02 -1.87 -27.74
C GLU A 360 9.65 -2.32 -27.22
N ILE A 361 8.69 -1.41 -27.20
CA ILE A 361 7.28 -1.68 -26.90
C ILE A 361 6.39 -1.08 -28.00
N THR A 362 5.30 -1.75 -28.31
CA THR A 362 4.24 -1.23 -29.19
C THR A 362 2.99 -0.94 -28.36
N VAL A 363 2.46 0.27 -28.53
CA VAL A 363 1.22 0.74 -27.92
C VAL A 363 0.15 0.78 -29.00
N LYS A 364 -0.92 0.01 -28.82
CA LYS A 364 -2.02 -0.13 -29.77
C LYS A 364 -3.22 0.67 -29.31
N GLU A 365 -3.88 1.33 -30.25
CA GLU A 365 -5.07 2.13 -30.01
C GLU A 365 -6.22 1.29 -29.42
N HIS A 366 -7.01 1.90 -28.53
CA HIS A 366 -8.22 1.30 -27.92
C HIS A 366 -7.99 -0.07 -27.24
N THR A 367 -6.77 -0.36 -26.80
CA THR A 367 -6.44 -1.58 -26.04
C THR A 367 -5.65 -1.22 -24.79
N ALA A 368 -5.79 -2.04 -23.75
CA ALA A 368 -4.93 -1.97 -22.57
C ALA A 368 -3.55 -2.54 -22.93
N ASN A 369 -2.52 -1.69 -23.01
CA ASN A 369 -1.16 -2.12 -23.34
C ASN A 369 -0.41 -2.50 -22.06
N VAL A 370 -0.61 -3.73 -21.61
CA VAL A 370 0.04 -4.25 -20.39
C VAL A 370 1.29 -5.03 -20.77
N TYR A 371 2.42 -4.62 -20.22
CA TYR A 371 3.70 -5.31 -20.32
C TYR A 371 4.10 -5.86 -18.96
N VAL A 372 4.73 -7.03 -18.93
CA VAL A 372 5.10 -7.73 -17.71
C VAL A 372 6.62 -7.83 -17.61
N LEU A 373 7.18 -7.41 -16.48
CA LEU A 373 8.56 -7.67 -16.11
C LEU A 373 8.66 -9.08 -15.50
N LYS A 374 9.21 -10.03 -16.26
CA LYS A 374 9.36 -11.44 -15.89
C LYS A 374 10.82 -11.80 -15.65
N SER A 375 11.07 -12.66 -14.66
CA SER A 375 12.37 -13.32 -14.52
C SER A 375 12.48 -14.42 -15.59
N ALA A 376 13.48 -14.30 -16.46
CA ALA A 376 13.90 -15.36 -17.38
C ALA A 376 14.69 -16.45 -16.63
N GLU A 377 14.85 -17.61 -17.28
CA GLU A 377 15.79 -18.63 -16.84
C GLU A 377 17.20 -18.02 -16.73
N GLY A 378 17.82 -18.15 -15.55
CA GLY A 378 19.10 -17.51 -15.22
C GLY A 378 19.01 -16.19 -14.44
N GLY A 379 17.80 -15.72 -14.08
CA GLY A 379 17.62 -14.57 -13.19
C GLY A 379 17.70 -13.19 -13.88
N ALA A 380 17.86 -13.15 -15.20
CA ALA A 380 17.73 -11.92 -15.98
C ALA A 380 16.26 -11.50 -16.08
N MET A 381 15.95 -10.21 -16.00
CA MET A 381 14.58 -9.71 -16.17
C MET A 381 14.33 -9.34 -17.63
N LYS A 382 13.14 -9.66 -18.14
CA LYS A 382 12.68 -9.29 -19.49
C LYS A 382 11.31 -8.66 -19.42
N VAL A 383 11.08 -7.66 -20.26
CA VAL A 383 9.77 -7.05 -20.47
C VAL A 383 9.09 -7.77 -21.64
N VAL A 384 7.90 -8.31 -21.41
CA VAL A 384 7.12 -9.01 -22.44
C VAL A 384 5.67 -8.53 -22.44
N PRO A 385 4.95 -8.54 -23.57
CA PRO A 385 3.52 -8.27 -23.57
C PRO A 385 2.78 -9.24 -22.63
N SER A 386 1.77 -8.74 -21.91
CA SER A 386 0.82 -9.60 -21.21
C SER A 386 -0.11 -10.22 -22.25
N GLU A 387 -0.03 -11.54 -22.41
CA GLU A 387 -0.97 -12.31 -23.25
C GLU A 387 -2.40 -12.27 -22.72
#